data_AF-A0AAN3VUJ1-F1
#
_entry.id   AF-A0AAN3VUJ1-F1
#
_cell.length_a   1.000
_cell.length_b   1.000
_cell.length_c   1.000
_cell.angle_alpha   90.00
_cell.angle_beta   90.00
_cell.angle_gamma   90.00
#
_symmetry.space_group_name_H-M   'P 1'
#
loop_
_entity.id
_entity.type
_entity.pdbx_description
1 polymer ?
#
loop_
_entity_poly.entity_id
_entity_poly.type
_entity_poly.pdbx_seq_one_letter_code
_entity_poly.pdbx_strand_id
1 'polypeptide(L)'
;MKIEYLGLIVSFFCFLIGIKFPDWDFKWRLRHRSIITHSPFFSIVLVVLYYTKLEERLFSYVIASFSFGMMIHMIFDLFPHGWGSGALLKIPVARISCSPKNSQYFFLFTIIFNFFFVLLFLERKEEYFIYSIFGFLYMLTRIPYEKKIWRPFGLYLMLILLGTLNFVDIALK
;
A
#
# COMPACT_ATOMS: atom_id res chain seq x y z
N MET A 1 7.28 3.26 27.14
CA MET A 1 6.74 1.92 26.76
C MET A 1 7.39 1.53 25.44
N LYS A 2 7.82 0.26 25.26
CA LYS A 2 8.77 -0.14 24.18
C LYS A 2 8.04 -0.52 22.87
N ILE A 3 8.66 -0.20 21.74
CA ILE A 3 8.27 -0.73 20.43
C ILE A 3 8.47 -2.24 20.43
N GLU A 4 7.53 -2.98 19.83
CA GLU A 4 7.66 -4.43 19.69
C GLU A 4 8.62 -4.75 18.53
N TYR A 5 9.86 -5.12 18.87
CA TYR A 5 10.89 -5.43 17.87
C TYR A 5 10.48 -6.54 16.91
N LEU A 6 9.79 -7.58 17.42
CA LEU A 6 9.25 -8.65 16.57
C LEU A 6 8.22 -8.08 15.58
N GLY A 7 7.33 -7.21 16.05
CA GLY A 7 6.38 -6.49 15.21
C GLY A 7 7.06 -5.72 14.08
N LEU A 8 8.11 -4.97 14.38
CA LEU A 8 8.89 -4.24 13.36
C LEU A 8 9.55 -5.15 12.32
N ILE A 9 10.10 -6.29 12.75
CA ILE A 9 10.72 -7.26 11.84
C ILE A 9 9.65 -7.83 10.90
N VAL A 10 8.50 -8.25 11.45
CA VAL A 10 7.35 -8.71 10.66
C VAL A 10 6.90 -7.60 9.70
N SER A 11 6.83 -6.36 10.17
CA SER A 11 6.45 -5.23 9.36
C SER A 11 7.33 -5.04 8.14
N PHE A 12 8.65 -5.12 8.32
CA PHE A 12 9.59 -4.98 7.21
C PHE A 12 9.35 -6.04 6.11
N PHE A 13 9.22 -7.31 6.48
CA PHE A 13 8.97 -8.37 5.50
C PHE A 13 7.59 -8.27 4.85
N CYS A 14 6.54 -8.02 5.63
CA CYS A 14 5.18 -7.85 5.11
C CYS A 14 5.05 -6.63 4.21
N PHE A 15 5.78 -5.55 4.49
CA PHE A 15 5.89 -4.39 3.63
C PHE A 15 6.47 -4.76 2.26
N LEU A 16 7.60 -5.47 2.23
CA LEU A 16 8.22 -5.93 0.98
C LEU A 16 7.31 -6.89 0.19
N ILE A 17 6.55 -7.74 0.90
CA ILE A 17 5.55 -8.62 0.29
C ILE A 17 4.43 -7.78 -0.33
N GLY A 18 3.85 -6.83 0.41
CA GLY A 18 2.78 -5.96 -0.08
C GLY A 18 3.21 -5.15 -1.31
N ILE A 19 4.46 -4.67 -1.33
CA ILE A 19 5.02 -3.98 -2.50
C ILE A 19 5.10 -4.87 -3.74
N LYS A 20 5.46 -6.15 -3.56
CA LYS A 20 5.63 -7.09 -4.69
C LYS A 20 4.35 -7.81 -5.07
N PHE A 21 3.33 -7.79 -4.23
CA PHE A 21 2.10 -8.55 -4.42
C PHE A 21 1.36 -8.19 -5.72
N PRO A 22 1.23 -6.91 -6.13
CA PRO A 22 0.53 -6.58 -7.37
C PRO A 22 1.15 -7.26 -8.60
N ASP A 23 2.49 -7.34 -8.66
CA ASP A 23 3.29 -8.00 -9.70
C ASP A 23 3.22 -9.54 -9.65
N TRP A 24 2.52 -10.13 -8.67
CA TRP A 24 2.25 -11.57 -8.70
C TRP A 24 1.25 -11.95 -9.78
N ASP A 25 0.60 -10.98 -10.43
CA ASP A 25 -0.17 -11.21 -11.65
C ASP A 25 0.66 -11.94 -12.72
N PHE A 26 1.94 -11.61 -12.89
CA PHE A 26 2.85 -12.34 -13.77
C PHE A 26 3.02 -13.80 -13.35
N LYS A 27 3.16 -14.07 -12.05
CA LYS A 27 3.31 -15.43 -11.51
C LYS A 27 2.04 -16.25 -11.69
N TRP A 28 0.88 -15.61 -11.56
CA TRP A 28 -0.43 -16.24 -11.73
C TRP A 28 -0.92 -16.24 -13.17
N ARG A 29 -0.06 -15.83 -14.13
CA ARG A 29 -0.39 -15.76 -15.56
C ARG A 29 -1.62 -14.89 -15.85
N LEU A 30 -1.88 -13.92 -14.98
CA LEU A 30 -2.86 -12.87 -15.19
C LEU A 30 -2.23 -11.80 -16.10
N ARG A 31 -3.07 -11.00 -16.75
CA ARG A 31 -2.57 -9.82 -17.47
C ARG A 31 -2.03 -8.81 -16.46
N HIS A 32 -0.89 -8.20 -16.77
CA HIS A 32 -0.28 -7.18 -15.93
C HIS A 32 -1.28 -6.09 -15.55
N ARG A 33 -1.23 -5.63 -14.30
CA ARG A 33 -2.20 -4.71 -13.68
C ARG A 33 -3.58 -5.32 -13.56
N SER A 34 -3.62 -6.56 -13.11
CA SER A 34 -4.88 -7.27 -12.88
C SER A 34 -5.67 -6.63 -11.74
N ILE A 35 -6.98 -6.42 -11.95
CA ILE A 35 -7.90 -5.95 -10.91
C ILE A 35 -7.89 -6.84 -9.67
N ILE A 36 -7.53 -8.12 -9.81
CA ILE A 36 -7.45 -9.05 -8.68
C ILE A 36 -6.29 -8.65 -7.75
N THR A 37 -5.09 -8.42 -8.31
CA THR A 37 -3.88 -8.15 -7.52
C THR A 37 -3.69 -6.67 -7.19
N HIS A 38 -4.33 -5.76 -7.92
CA HIS A 38 -4.23 -4.31 -7.74
C HIS A 38 -5.42 -3.73 -6.97
N SER A 39 -6.32 -4.58 -6.45
CA SER A 39 -7.44 -4.17 -5.58
C SER A 39 -7.04 -4.22 -4.10
N PRO A 40 -7.82 -3.60 -3.19
CA PRO A 40 -7.65 -3.80 -1.75
C PRO A 40 -8.16 -5.18 -1.27
N PHE A 41 -8.58 -6.08 -2.18
CA PHE A 41 -9.22 -7.35 -1.82
C PHE A 41 -8.39 -8.17 -0.84
N PHE A 42 -7.08 -8.33 -1.08
CA PHE A 42 -6.24 -9.13 -0.19
C PHE A 42 -6.10 -8.48 1.19
N SER A 43 -5.94 -7.15 1.24
CA SER A 43 -5.92 -6.41 2.51
C SER A 43 -7.25 -6.57 3.27
N ILE A 44 -8.39 -6.57 2.58
CA ILE A 44 -9.71 -6.84 3.18
C ILE A 44 -9.76 -8.26 3.77
N VAL A 45 -9.26 -9.26 3.05
CA VAL A 45 -9.20 -10.64 3.58
C VAL A 45 -8.38 -10.70 4.87
N LEU A 46 -7.23 -10.02 4.92
CA LEU A 46 -6.44 -9.96 6.16
C LEU A 46 -7.22 -9.29 7.30
N VAL A 47 -7.92 -8.17 7.04
CA VAL A 47 -8.75 -7.50 8.04
C VAL A 47 -9.89 -8.40 8.53
N VAL A 48 -10.57 -9.13 7.64
CA VAL A 48 -11.62 -10.09 8.00
C VAL A 48 -11.05 -11.21 8.88
N LEU A 49 -9.87 -11.74 8.55
CA LEU A 49 -9.21 -12.77 9.35
C LEU A 49 -8.85 -12.28 10.75
N TYR A 50 -8.40 -11.03 10.88
CA TYR A 50 -8.15 -10.43 12.20
C TYR A 50 -9.39 -10.47 13.08
N TYR A 51 -10.48 -9.83 12.65
CA TYR A 51 -11.71 -9.72 13.44
C TYR A 51 -12.48 -11.02 13.65
N THR A 52 -12.16 -12.08 12.91
CA THR A 52 -12.88 -13.36 13.03
C THR A 52 -12.08 -14.45 13.72
N LYS A 53 -10.75 -14.36 13.75
CA LYS A 53 -9.88 -15.47 14.17
C LYS A 53 -8.59 -15.08 14.89
N LEU A 54 -8.07 -13.86 14.71
CA LEU A 54 -6.66 -13.54 14.98
C LEU A 54 -6.48 -12.13 15.57
N GLU A 55 -7.34 -11.70 16.49
CA GLU A 55 -7.27 -10.37 17.16
C GLU A 55 -6.01 -10.21 18.03
N GLU A 56 -4.85 -10.25 17.38
CA GLU A 56 -3.52 -10.33 17.96
C GLU A 56 -2.70 -9.14 17.46
N ARG A 57 -1.99 -8.47 18.37
CA ARG A 57 -1.20 -7.27 18.04
C ARG A 57 -0.19 -7.52 16.92
N LEU A 58 0.41 -8.71 16.89
CA LEU A 58 1.35 -9.10 15.85
C LEU A 58 0.71 -9.12 14.44
N PHE A 59 -0.56 -9.51 14.34
CA PHE A 59 -1.28 -9.56 13.08
C PHE A 59 -1.70 -8.16 12.58
N SER A 60 -1.88 -7.20 13.50
CA SER A 60 -2.06 -5.78 13.14
C SER A 60 -0.86 -5.25 12.36
N TYR A 61 0.38 -5.63 12.73
CA TYR A 61 1.58 -5.29 11.94
C TYR A 61 1.57 -5.90 10.54
N VAL A 62 1.07 -7.14 10.40
CA VAL A 62 0.93 -7.80 9.09
C VAL A 62 0.01 -6.99 8.19
N ILE A 63 -1.19 -6.64 8.68
CA ILE A 63 -2.20 -5.88 7.93
C ILE A 63 -1.67 -4.50 7.56
N ALA A 64 -1.18 -3.75 8.55
CA ALA A 64 -0.69 -2.39 8.32
C ALA A 64 0.46 -2.39 7.30
N SER A 65 1.42 -3.32 7.42
CA SER A 65 2.59 -3.32 6.55
C SER A 65 2.28 -3.77 5.13
N PHE A 66 1.47 -4.83 5.00
CA PHE A 66 1.03 -5.29 3.68
C PHE A 66 0.25 -4.18 2.97
N SER A 67 -0.70 -3.55 3.67
CA SER A 67 -1.50 -2.43 3.14
C SER A 67 -0.62 -1.24 2.77
N PHE A 68 0.39 -0.91 3.59
CA PHE A 68 1.33 0.15 3.29
C PHE A 68 2.15 -0.13 2.03
N GLY A 69 2.62 -1.37 1.85
CA GLY A 69 3.31 -1.79 0.64
C GLY A 69 2.41 -1.70 -0.60
N MET A 70 1.17 -2.19 -0.49
CA MET A 70 0.16 -2.06 -1.55
C MET A 70 -0.08 -0.60 -1.93
N MET A 71 -0.26 0.28 -0.94
CA MET A 71 -0.46 1.71 -1.14
C MET A 71 0.71 2.32 -1.94
N ILE A 72 1.96 2.06 -1.53
CA ILE A 72 3.14 2.59 -2.23
C ILE A 72 3.24 2.07 -3.66
N HIS A 73 3.00 0.77 -3.88
CA HIS A 73 2.98 0.23 -5.24
C HIS A 73 1.96 0.95 -6.12
N MET A 74 0.71 1.09 -5.63
CA MET A 74 -0.34 1.78 -6.39
C MET A 74 -0.02 3.25 -6.64
N ILE A 75 0.69 3.94 -5.74
CA ILE A 75 1.15 5.33 -5.96
C ILE A 75 2.05 5.42 -7.20
N PHE A 76 2.99 4.48 -7.39
CA PHE A 76 3.79 4.45 -8.61
C PHE A 76 2.94 4.14 -9.85
N ASP A 77 2.04 3.18 -9.73
CA ASP A 77 1.17 2.76 -10.82
C ASP A 77 0.14 3.81 -11.27
N LEU A 78 -0.19 4.76 -10.39
CA LEU A 78 -1.01 5.93 -10.69
C LEU A 78 -0.27 6.97 -11.56
N PHE A 79 1.06 6.95 -11.57
CA PHE A 79 1.89 7.90 -12.33
C PHE A 79 2.80 7.20 -13.35
N PRO A 80 2.26 6.39 -14.28
CA PRO A 80 3.07 5.72 -15.27
C PRO A 80 3.72 6.71 -16.24
N HIS A 81 4.73 6.26 -16.98
CA HIS A 81 5.38 7.05 -18.02
C HIS A 81 4.38 7.59 -19.05
N GLY A 82 3.41 6.75 -19.44
CA GLY A 82 2.27 7.08 -20.28
C GLY A 82 1.13 6.08 -20.10
N TRP A 83 -0.10 6.53 -20.31
CA TRP A 83 -1.30 5.70 -20.20
C TRP A 83 -1.56 4.91 -21.49
N GLY A 84 -0.67 3.95 -21.77
CA GLY A 84 -0.80 2.98 -22.87
C GLY A 84 -1.20 1.59 -22.36
N SER A 85 -1.48 0.64 -23.27
CA SER A 85 -2.03 -0.69 -22.96
C SER A 85 -1.45 -1.37 -21.71
N GLY A 86 -0.12 -1.39 -21.54
CA GLY A 86 0.53 -2.02 -20.38
C GLY A 86 0.27 -1.33 -19.04
N ALA A 87 -0.08 -0.04 -19.05
CA ALA A 87 -0.35 0.75 -17.85
C ALA A 87 -1.81 0.68 -17.36
N LEU A 88 -2.72 0.16 -18.21
CA LEU A 88 -4.15 0.11 -17.93
C LEU A 88 -4.51 -1.08 -17.06
N LEU A 89 -5.43 -0.87 -16.12
CA LEU A 89 -6.01 -1.93 -15.31
C LEU A 89 -6.70 -2.97 -16.20
N LYS A 90 -6.53 -4.24 -15.87
CA LYS A 90 -7.06 -5.37 -16.64
C LYS A 90 -8.08 -6.15 -15.82
N ILE A 91 -9.18 -6.54 -16.47
CA ILE A 91 -10.15 -7.47 -15.92
C ILE A 91 -9.84 -8.84 -16.55
N PRO A 92 -9.16 -9.75 -15.82
CA PRO A 92 -8.63 -10.98 -16.41
C PRO A 92 -9.73 -11.90 -16.94
N VAL A 93 -10.86 -12.02 -16.23
CA VAL A 93 -11.99 -12.87 -16.61
C VAL A 93 -12.61 -12.44 -17.95
N ALA A 94 -12.80 -11.12 -18.13
CA ALA A 94 -13.40 -10.57 -19.34
C ALA A 94 -12.38 -10.28 -20.46
N ARG A 95 -11.07 -10.39 -20.18
CA ARG A 95 -9.98 -9.98 -21.08
C ARG A 95 -10.10 -8.52 -21.57
N ILE A 96 -10.71 -7.66 -20.76
CA ILE A 96 -10.91 -6.23 -21.04
C ILE A 96 -9.79 -5.40 -20.40
N SER A 97 -9.43 -4.32 -21.08
CA SER A 97 -8.58 -3.26 -20.51
C SER A 97 -9.46 -2.07 -20.14
N CYS A 98 -9.33 -1.56 -18.92
CA CYS A 98 -10.01 -0.35 -18.49
C CYS A 98 -9.48 0.87 -19.25
N SER A 99 -10.28 1.94 -19.31
CA SER A 99 -9.80 3.24 -19.81
C SER A 99 -8.71 3.81 -18.88
N PRO A 100 -7.88 4.77 -19.35
CA PRO A 100 -6.92 5.47 -18.49
C PRO A 100 -7.58 6.06 -17.24
N LYS A 101 -8.71 6.75 -17.42
CA LYS A 101 -9.46 7.42 -16.35
C LYS A 101 -9.98 6.42 -15.30
N ASN A 102 -10.55 5.29 -15.75
CA ASN A 102 -11.05 4.27 -14.83
C ASN A 102 -9.90 3.57 -14.09
N SER A 103 -8.76 3.38 -14.75
CA SER A 103 -7.56 2.81 -14.12
C SER A 103 -7.02 3.74 -13.02
N GLN A 104 -6.95 5.05 -13.30
CA GLN A 104 -6.56 6.07 -12.32
C GLN A 104 -7.48 6.08 -11.09
N TYR A 105 -8.81 6.10 -11.31
CA TYR A 105 -9.78 6.07 -10.21
C TYR A 105 -9.65 4.80 -9.38
N PHE A 106 -9.41 3.67 -10.01
CA PHE A 106 -9.23 2.41 -9.31
C PHE A 106 -7.95 2.36 -8.46
N PHE A 107 -6.83 2.85 -9.00
CA PHE A 107 -5.58 2.95 -8.24
C PHE A 107 -5.73 3.94 -7.08
N LEU A 108 -6.35 5.10 -7.31
CA LEU A 108 -6.63 6.08 -6.25
C LEU A 108 -7.51 5.48 -5.15
N PHE A 109 -8.58 4.77 -5.52
CA PHE A 109 -9.43 4.05 -4.58
C PHE A 109 -8.60 3.05 -3.74
N THR A 110 -7.76 2.25 -4.39
CA THR A 110 -6.93 1.25 -3.71
C THR A 110 -5.90 1.90 -2.78
N ILE A 111 -5.30 3.03 -3.18
CA ILE A 111 -4.39 3.83 -2.34
C ILE A 111 -5.10 4.28 -1.08
N ILE A 112 -6.26 4.94 -1.22
CA ILE A 112 -7.02 5.49 -0.08
C ILE A 112 -7.44 4.36 0.87
N PHE A 113 -7.94 3.26 0.32
CA PHE A 113 -8.46 2.15 1.11
C PHE A 113 -7.34 1.43 1.89
N ASN A 114 -6.19 1.20 1.26
CA ASN A 114 -5.04 0.61 1.96
C ASN A 114 -4.44 1.59 2.97
N PHE A 115 -4.37 2.88 2.66
CA PHE A 115 -3.89 3.89 3.60
C PHE A 115 -4.79 3.96 4.85
N PHE A 116 -6.11 3.87 4.68
CA PHE A 116 -7.05 3.75 5.78
C PHE A 116 -6.73 2.54 6.68
N PHE A 117 -6.42 1.37 6.12
CA PHE A 117 -6.02 0.21 6.91
C PHE A 117 -4.69 0.39 7.64
N VAL A 118 -3.72 1.10 7.06
CA VAL A 118 -2.49 1.46 7.77
C VAL A 118 -2.84 2.27 9.02
N LEU A 119 -3.68 3.29 8.87
CA LEU A 119 -4.10 4.16 9.97
C LEU A 119 -4.96 3.45 11.01
N LEU A 120 -5.76 2.46 10.60
CA LEU A 120 -6.63 1.70 11.50
C LEU A 120 -5.86 0.73 12.41
N PHE A 121 -4.77 0.13 11.90
CA PHE A 121 -4.05 -0.93 12.60
C PHE A 121 -2.72 -0.50 13.24
N LEU A 122 -2.21 0.69 12.91
CA LEU A 122 -1.14 1.32 13.65
C LEU A 122 -1.69 2.05 14.88
N GLU A 123 -1.15 1.73 16.05
CA GLU A 123 -1.65 2.27 17.32
C GLU A 123 -0.76 3.40 17.83
N ARG A 124 0.50 3.46 17.38
CA ARG A 124 1.50 4.36 17.96
C ARG A 124 2.14 5.27 16.92
N LYS A 125 2.39 6.52 17.33
CA LYS A 125 3.07 7.53 16.50
C LYS A 125 4.48 7.10 16.11
N GLU A 126 5.19 6.37 16.97
CA GLU A 126 6.53 5.88 16.69
C GLU A 126 6.53 4.83 15.57
N GLU A 127 5.51 3.96 15.54
CA GLU A 127 5.32 2.97 14.47
C GLU A 127 5.01 3.68 13.15
N TYR A 128 4.10 4.65 13.19
CA TYR A 128 3.77 5.47 12.04
C TYR A 128 4.98 6.21 11.48
N PHE A 129 5.82 6.76 12.35
CA PHE A 129 7.08 7.40 11.96
C PHE A 129 8.05 6.41 11.29
N ILE A 130 8.18 5.19 11.83
CA ILE A 130 9.01 4.15 11.21
C ILE A 130 8.49 3.75 9.83
N TYR A 131 7.17 3.60 9.66
CA TYR A 131 6.57 3.31 8.36
C TYR A 131 6.81 4.46 7.37
N SER A 132 6.72 5.71 7.85
CA SER A 132 7.06 6.89 7.07
C SER A 132 8.52 6.88 6.59
N ILE A 133 9.44 6.31 7.37
CA ILE A 133 10.83 6.08 6.96
C ILE A 133 10.93 4.91 5.96
N PHE A 134 10.26 3.78 6.21
CA PHE A 134 10.26 2.64 5.27
C PHE A 134 9.80 3.04 3.87
N GLY A 135 8.68 3.77 3.80
CA GLY A 135 8.15 4.26 2.55
C GLY A 135 9.12 5.22 1.89
N PHE A 136 9.64 6.20 2.63
CA PHE A 136 10.60 7.16 2.13
C PHE A 136 11.85 6.48 1.54
N LEU A 137 12.48 5.58 2.30
CA LEU A 137 13.66 4.84 1.86
C LEU A 137 13.37 4.00 0.62
N TYR A 138 12.22 3.31 0.57
CA TYR A 138 11.85 2.56 -0.62
C TYR A 138 11.67 3.46 -1.84
N MET A 139 11.02 4.63 -1.70
CA MET A 139 10.86 5.59 -2.79
C MET A 139 12.22 6.06 -3.33
N LEU A 140 13.22 6.27 -2.45
CA LEU A 140 14.59 6.60 -2.87
C LEU A 140 15.21 5.50 -3.76
N THR A 141 14.96 4.22 -3.46
CA THR A 141 15.46 3.12 -4.30
C THR A 141 14.85 3.08 -5.70
N ARG A 142 13.72 3.76 -5.93
CA ARG A 142 13.00 3.78 -7.22
C ARG A 142 13.37 4.97 -8.11
N ILE A 143 14.05 5.98 -7.58
CA ILE A 143 14.49 7.17 -8.33
C ILE A 143 15.25 6.82 -9.62
N PRO A 144 16.24 5.90 -9.61
CA PRO A 144 17.03 5.62 -10.80
C PRO A 144 16.21 5.02 -11.95
N TYR A 145 15.08 4.36 -11.63
CA TYR A 145 14.28 3.60 -12.57
C TYR A 145 13.10 4.40 -13.14
N GLU A 146 12.46 5.24 -12.31
CA GLU A 146 11.14 5.79 -12.63
C GLU A 146 11.16 7.15 -13.35
N LYS A 147 12.29 7.88 -13.37
CA LYS A 147 12.49 9.20 -14.03
C LYS A 147 11.45 10.31 -13.72
N LYS A 148 10.38 10.04 -12.97
CA LYS A 148 9.25 10.93 -12.62
C LYS A 148 8.91 10.82 -11.12
N ILE A 149 9.91 11.02 -10.25
CA ILE A 149 9.75 10.83 -8.80
C ILE A 149 8.79 11.83 -8.13
N TRP A 150 8.69 13.06 -8.64
CA TRP A 150 8.05 14.16 -7.93
C TRP A 150 6.55 13.95 -7.67
N ARG A 151 5.82 13.31 -8.61
CA ARG A 151 4.38 13.07 -8.45
C ARG A 151 4.09 11.92 -7.47
N PRO A 152 4.69 10.72 -7.62
CA PRO A 152 4.63 9.68 -6.58
C PRO A 152 5.06 10.20 -5.21
N PHE A 153 6.18 10.92 -5.13
CA PHE A 153 6.71 11.45 -3.89
C PHE A 153 5.79 12.51 -3.26
N GLY A 154 5.23 13.41 -4.06
CA GLY A 154 4.29 14.42 -3.59
C GLY A 154 3.01 13.80 -3.02
N LEU A 155 2.43 12.80 -3.70
CA LEU A 155 1.26 12.08 -3.20
C LEU A 155 1.59 11.30 -1.91
N TYR A 156 2.73 10.62 -1.88
CA TYR A 156 3.21 9.94 -0.68
C TYR A 156 3.34 10.91 0.50
N LEU A 157 4.05 12.03 0.32
CA LEU A 157 4.24 13.02 1.37
C LEU A 157 2.91 13.61 1.85
N MET A 158 1.99 13.91 0.93
CA MET A 158 0.65 14.39 1.27
C MET A 158 -0.10 13.39 2.16
N LEU A 159 -0.10 12.10 1.80
CA LEU A 159 -0.75 11.06 2.60
C LEU A 159 -0.07 10.92 3.97
N ILE A 160 1.26 10.88 4.02
CA ILE A 160 2.00 10.78 5.28
C ILE A 160 1.69 11.96 6.20
N LEU A 161 1.67 13.19 5.68
CA LEU A 161 1.33 14.38 6.45
C LEU A 161 -0.12 14.31 6.95
N LEU A 162 -1.07 13.93 6.09
CA LEU A 162 -2.48 13.78 6.48
C LEU A 162 -2.65 12.73 7.60
N GLY A 163 -1.95 11.60 7.50
CA GLY A 163 -2.04 10.55 8.51
C GLY A 163 -1.44 10.91 9.87
N THR A 164 -0.56 11.92 9.95
CA THR A 164 -0.07 12.40 11.25
C THR A 164 -1.22 12.90 12.14
N LEU A 165 -2.29 13.42 11.54
CA LEU A 165 -3.48 13.90 12.25
C LEU A 165 -4.14 12.80 13.11
N ASN A 166 -4.02 11.52 12.72
CA ASN A 166 -4.55 10.40 13.50
C ASN A 166 -3.77 10.14 14.81
N PHE A 167 -2.61 10.77 14.97
CA PHE A 167 -1.72 10.58 16.13
C PHE A 167 -1.49 11.86 16.94
N VAL A 168 -2.19 12.96 16.61
CA VAL A 168 -2.08 14.25 17.32
C VAL A 168 -2.74 14.19 18.70
N ASP A 169 -3.85 13.45 18.86
CA ASP A 169 -4.68 13.47 20.09
C ASP A 169 -4.21 12.53 21.21
N ILE A 170 -3.14 11.76 21.02
CA ILE A 170 -2.55 10.93 22.09
C ILE A 170 -1.66 11.77 23.03
N ALA A 171 -1.40 13.04 22.70
CA ALA A 171 -0.55 13.93 23.51
C ALA A 171 -1.33 14.84 24.49
N LEU A 172 -2.67 14.77 24.54
CA LEU A 172 -3.53 15.63 25.36
C LEU A 172 -4.31 14.87 26.45
N LYS A 173 -3.95 13.62 26.73
CA LYS A 173 -4.38 12.86 27.91
C LYS A 173 -3.18 12.31 28.64
#